data_AF-A0AAD7I5Z8-F1
#
_entry.id   AF-A0AAD7I5Z8-F1
#
_cell.length_a   1.000
_cell.length_b   1.000
_cell.length_c   1.000
_cell.angle_alpha   90.00
_cell.angle_beta   90.00
_cell.angle_gamma   90.00
#
_symmetry.space_group_name_H-M   'P 1'
#
loop_
_entity.id
_entity.type
_entity.pdbx_description
1 polymer ?
#
loop_
_entity_poly.entity_id
_entity_poly.type
_entity_poly.pdbx_seq_one_letter_code
_entity_poly.pdbx_strand_id
1 'polypeptide(L)'
;MLGQSEITKYLKRCDTEVGIEEVLSAYIAAKYLKGATSERVLLKLKYLAMYLRVNGHQRILDLGAEPWRVLTMEVALGGGRIGLLRSVTEPGRAAWNQIRRVSTSNSGPSTDSVHGGPGPVQTFLLPDQAQPFLLNEARAPWLER
;
A
#
# COMPACT_ATOMS: atom_id res chain seq x y z
N MET A 1 12.04 -5.44 -3.93
CA MET A 1 11.17 -4.58 -3.09
C MET A 1 10.02 -4.13 -3.95
N LEU A 2 8.78 -4.46 -3.57
CA LEU A 2 7.57 -4.38 -4.42
C LEU A 2 7.49 -3.10 -5.26
N GLY A 3 8.08 -3.16 -6.47
CA GLY A 3 7.97 -2.14 -7.50
C GLY A 3 6.61 -2.22 -8.22
N GLN A 4 6.35 -1.32 -9.16
CA GLN A 4 5.11 -1.35 -9.96
C GLN A 4 4.99 -2.66 -10.77
N SER A 5 6.09 -3.13 -11.37
CA SER A 5 6.11 -4.39 -12.12
C SER A 5 5.93 -5.62 -11.22
N GLU A 6 6.55 -5.64 -10.05
CA GLU A 6 6.44 -6.74 -9.09
C GLU A 6 5.01 -6.83 -8.52
N ILE A 7 4.44 -5.71 -8.06
CA ILE A 7 3.09 -5.71 -7.48
C ILE A 7 2.02 -6.11 -8.51
N THR A 8 2.22 -5.71 -9.76
CA THR A 8 1.31 -6.07 -10.85
C THR A 8 1.25 -7.57 -11.07
N LYS A 9 2.33 -8.33 -10.81
CA LYS A 9 2.29 -9.80 -10.89
C LYS A 9 1.33 -10.42 -9.86
N TYR A 10 1.23 -9.83 -8.67
CA TYR A 10 0.28 -10.26 -7.65
C TYR A 10 -1.15 -9.82 -7.98
N LEU A 11 -1.33 -8.57 -8.43
CA LEU A 11 -2.64 -8.04 -8.82
C LEU A 11 -3.28 -8.81 -9.97
N LYS A 12 -2.48 -9.29 -10.93
CA LYS A 12 -2.96 -10.14 -12.04
C LYS A 12 -3.58 -11.46 -11.60
N ARG A 13 -3.23 -11.92 -10.40
CA ARG A 13 -3.72 -13.18 -9.80
C ARG A 13 -4.93 -12.97 -8.90
N CYS A 14 -5.41 -11.73 -8.77
CA CYS A 14 -6.55 -11.40 -7.94
C CYS A 14 -7.83 -11.51 -8.77
N ASP A 15 -8.78 -12.31 -8.27
CA ASP A 15 -10.11 -12.45 -8.86
C ASP A 15 -11.22 -11.80 -8.00
N THR A 16 -10.88 -11.31 -6.81
CA THR A 16 -11.79 -10.67 -5.87
C THR A 16 -11.27 -9.33 -5.39
N GLU A 17 -12.19 -8.44 -4.98
CA GLU A 17 -11.83 -7.13 -4.39
C GLU A 17 -10.96 -7.29 -3.14
N VAL A 18 -11.23 -8.32 -2.33
CA VAL A 18 -10.44 -8.65 -1.12
C VAL A 18 -8.98 -8.96 -1.49
N GLY A 19 -8.74 -9.73 -2.56
CA GLY A 19 -7.38 -10.03 -3.00
C GLY A 19 -6.64 -8.77 -3.46
N ILE A 20 -7.35 -7.88 -4.15
CA ILE A 20 -6.83 -6.57 -4.52
C ILE A 20 -6.48 -5.77 -3.26
N GLU A 21 -7.40 -5.58 -2.32
CA GLU A 21 -7.14 -4.87 -1.05
C GLU A 21 -5.92 -5.39 -0.29
N GLU A 22 -5.78 -6.71 -0.16
CA GLU A 22 -4.65 -7.34 0.54
C GLU A 22 -3.31 -7.03 -0.13
N VAL A 23 -3.23 -7.21 -1.45
CA VAL A 23 -2.02 -6.94 -2.24
C VAL A 23 -1.65 -5.46 -2.17
N LEU A 24 -2.64 -4.58 -2.16
CA LEU A 24 -2.42 -3.14 -2.11
C LEU A 24 -2.01 -2.63 -0.74
N SER A 25 -2.59 -3.20 0.31
CA SER A 25 -2.15 -2.97 1.69
C SER A 25 -0.68 -3.36 1.84
N ALA A 26 -0.28 -4.49 1.25
CA ALA A 26 1.12 -4.91 1.20
C ALA A 26 1.98 -3.88 0.46
N TYR A 27 1.55 -3.43 -0.73
CA TYR A 27 2.26 -2.40 -1.49
C TYR A 27 2.49 -1.11 -0.71
N ILE A 28 1.45 -0.62 -0.02
CA ILE A 28 1.45 0.59 0.81
C ILE A 28 2.42 0.42 1.98
N ALA A 29 2.30 -0.69 2.74
CA ALA A 29 3.19 -0.99 3.85
C ALA A 29 4.66 -1.05 3.41
N ALA A 30 4.94 -1.62 2.23
CA ALA A 30 6.28 -1.65 1.67
C ALA A 30 6.85 -0.25 1.35
N LYS A 31 6.01 0.77 1.14
CA LYS A 31 6.45 2.17 0.98
C LYS A 31 6.73 2.80 2.33
N TYR A 32 5.87 2.56 3.30
CA TYR A 32 6.08 3.05 4.66
C TYR A 32 7.36 2.49 5.29
N LEU A 33 7.64 1.20 5.12
CA LEU A 33 8.89 0.56 5.55
C LEU A 33 10.15 1.19 4.92
N LYS A 34 10.03 1.94 3.80
CA LYS A 34 11.14 2.70 3.21
C LYS A 34 11.38 4.09 3.80
N GLY A 35 10.59 4.51 4.78
CA GLY A 35 10.63 5.91 5.21
C GLY A 35 9.73 6.84 4.37
N ALA A 36 8.79 6.31 3.57
CA ALA A 36 7.86 7.19 2.84
C ALA A 36 6.84 7.82 3.80
N THR A 37 6.50 9.09 3.55
CA THR A 37 5.40 9.80 4.20
C THR A 37 4.07 9.48 3.51
N SER A 38 2.94 9.70 4.19
CA SER A 38 1.58 9.53 3.64
C SER A 38 1.41 10.17 2.25
N GLU A 39 1.86 11.42 2.08
CA GLU A 39 1.83 12.14 0.80
C GLU A 39 2.58 11.40 -0.32
N ARG A 40 3.80 10.93 -0.02
CA ARG A 40 4.60 10.16 -1.00
C ARG A 40 3.91 8.85 -1.33
N VAL A 41 3.27 8.20 -0.37
CA VAL A 41 2.53 6.95 -0.59
C VAL A 41 1.31 7.19 -1.50
N LEU A 42 0.54 8.27 -1.28
CA LEU A 42 -0.56 8.67 -2.17
C LEU A 42 -0.07 8.88 -3.61
N LEU A 43 1.06 9.56 -3.77
CA LEU A 43 1.65 9.76 -5.09
C LEU A 43 2.04 8.42 -5.75
N LYS A 44 2.59 7.48 -4.98
CA LYS A 44 2.93 6.13 -5.47
C LYS A 44 1.68 5.33 -5.85
N LEU A 45 0.58 5.46 -5.11
CA LEU A 45 -0.72 4.85 -5.47
C LEU A 45 -1.26 5.42 -6.78
N LYS A 46 -1.25 6.75 -6.95
CA LYS A 46 -1.62 7.40 -8.21
C LYS A 46 -0.76 6.89 -9.38
N TYR A 47 0.55 6.78 -9.18
CA TYR A 47 1.46 6.28 -10.21
C TYR A 47 1.21 4.82 -10.56
N LEU A 48 0.87 3.98 -9.58
CA LEU A 48 0.49 2.60 -9.82
C LEU A 48 -0.81 2.50 -10.64
N ALA A 49 -1.83 3.29 -10.30
CA ALA A 49 -3.08 3.34 -11.07
C ALA A 49 -2.84 3.76 -12.53
N MET A 50 -2.02 4.79 -12.77
CA MET A 50 -1.63 5.20 -14.12
C MET A 50 -0.86 4.10 -14.86
N TYR A 51 0.10 3.45 -14.19
CA TYR A 51 0.84 2.33 -14.76
C TYR A 51 -0.08 1.20 -15.20
N LEU A 52 -1.04 0.78 -14.35
CA LEU A 52 -2.00 -0.27 -14.68
C LEU A 52 -2.87 0.13 -15.88
N ARG A 53 -3.31 1.39 -15.96
CA ARG A 53 -4.11 1.89 -17.08
C ARG A 53 -3.33 1.85 -18.40
N VAL A 54 -2.10 2.36 -18.42
CA VAL A 54 -1.25 2.39 -19.63
C VAL A 54 -0.92 0.98 -20.12
N ASN A 55 -0.81 0.00 -19.21
CA ASN A 55 -0.53 -1.40 -19.57
C ASN A 55 -1.81 -2.23 -19.83
N GLY A 56 -2.98 -1.59 -19.97
CA GLY A 56 -4.23 -2.27 -20.30
C GLY A 56 -4.79 -3.17 -19.19
N HIS A 57 -4.40 -2.95 -17.94
CA HIS A 57 -4.88 -3.72 -16.78
C HIS A 57 -6.20 -3.17 -16.22
N GLN A 58 -7.16 -2.86 -17.09
CA GLN A 58 -8.43 -2.21 -16.72
C GLN A 58 -9.26 -3.08 -15.77
N ARG A 59 -9.32 -4.40 -15.98
CA ARG A 59 -10.00 -5.35 -15.06
C ARG A 59 -9.54 -5.21 -13.61
N ILE A 60 -8.24 -4.97 -13.38
CA ILE A 60 -7.67 -4.80 -12.03
C ILE A 60 -8.16 -3.48 -11.43
N LEU A 61 -8.26 -2.42 -12.24
CA LEU A 61 -8.74 -1.11 -11.79
C LEU A 61 -10.24 -1.16 -11.48
N ASP A 62 -11.02 -1.88 -12.27
CA ASP A 62 -12.47 -2.01 -12.08
C ASP A 62 -12.78 -2.83 -10.82
N LEU A 63 -12.14 -3.99 -10.68
CA LEU A 63 -12.24 -4.85 -9.48
C LEU A 63 -11.66 -4.17 -8.23
N GLY A 64 -10.72 -3.25 -8.40
CA GLY A 64 -10.03 -2.55 -7.32
C GLY A 64 -10.62 -1.19 -6.98
N ALA A 65 -11.76 -0.78 -7.55
CA ALA A 65 -12.28 0.58 -7.41
C ALA A 65 -12.51 0.96 -5.93
N GLU A 66 -13.20 0.09 -5.18
CA GLU A 66 -13.46 0.33 -3.76
C GLU A 66 -12.20 0.16 -2.89
N PRO A 67 -11.39 -0.92 -3.04
CA PRO A 67 -10.09 -1.01 -2.36
C PRO A 67 -9.19 0.20 -2.56
N TRP A 68 -9.15 0.77 -3.78
CA TRP A 68 -8.41 2.01 -4.05
C TRP A 68 -8.92 3.19 -3.25
N ARG A 69 -10.23 3.38 -3.20
CA ARG A 69 -10.83 4.48 -2.46
C ARG A 69 -10.53 4.37 -0.97
N VAL A 70 -10.83 3.22 -0.38
CA VAL A 70 -10.66 2.97 1.06
C VAL A 70 -9.20 3.13 1.48
N LEU A 71 -8.27 2.50 0.76
CA LEU A 71 -6.85 2.56 1.12
C LEU A 71 -6.26 3.95 0.88
N THR A 72 -6.71 4.67 -0.14
CA THR A 72 -6.30 6.05 -0.39
C THR A 72 -6.76 6.98 0.74
N MET A 73 -8.01 6.84 1.20
CA MET A 73 -8.52 7.56 2.36
C MET A 73 -7.74 7.22 3.62
N GLU A 74 -7.46 5.94 3.85
CA GLU A 74 -6.70 5.51 5.03
C GLU A 74 -5.28 6.07 5.04
N VAL A 75 -4.59 6.05 3.89
CA VAL A 75 -3.27 6.68 3.74
C VAL A 75 -3.37 8.19 3.98
N ALA A 76 -4.40 8.86 3.45
CA ALA A 76 -4.61 10.28 3.70
C ALA A 76 -4.85 10.59 5.19
N LEU A 77 -5.37 9.65 5.97
CA LEU A 77 -5.54 9.78 7.43
C LEU A 77 -4.30 9.36 8.24
N GLY A 78 -3.16 9.08 7.59
CA GLY A 78 -1.90 8.71 8.25
C GLY A 78 -1.58 7.21 8.21
N GLY A 79 -2.40 6.40 7.54
CA GLY A 79 -2.10 5.00 7.24
C GLY A 79 -2.17 4.03 8.42
N GLY A 80 -2.83 4.43 9.52
CA GLY A 80 -2.82 3.69 10.78
C GLY A 80 -3.42 2.29 10.71
N ARG A 81 -4.46 2.12 9.88
CA ARG A 81 -5.20 0.87 9.74
C ARG A 81 -4.72 -0.01 8.59
N ILE A 82 -3.70 0.42 7.84
CA ILE A 82 -3.14 -0.40 6.77
C ILE A 82 -2.55 -1.68 7.37
N GLY A 83 -2.89 -2.83 6.79
CA GLY A 83 -2.36 -4.13 7.20
C GLY A 83 -2.94 -4.71 8.50
N LEU A 84 -3.99 -4.09 9.06
CA LEU A 84 -4.69 -4.62 10.24
C LEU A 84 -5.40 -5.95 9.97
N LEU A 85 -5.88 -6.16 8.74
CA LEU A 85 -6.64 -7.34 8.37
C LEU A 85 -5.71 -8.48 7.96
N ARG A 86 -6.11 -9.70 8.35
CA ARG A 86 -5.45 -10.93 7.90
C ARG A 86 -5.59 -11.11 6.39
N SER A 87 -4.57 -11.67 5.76
CA SER A 87 -4.57 -12.02 4.35
C SER A 87 -5.16 -13.41 4.16
N VAL A 88 -6.36 -13.47 3.62
CA VAL A 88 -7.08 -14.72 3.35
C VAL A 88 -6.85 -15.20 1.91
N THR A 89 -6.45 -14.33 1.00
CA THR A 89 -6.18 -14.71 -0.38
C THR A 89 -4.73 -15.18 -0.57
N GLU A 90 -4.53 -16.08 -1.52
CA GLU A 90 -3.19 -16.53 -1.91
C GLU A 90 -2.31 -15.37 -2.46
N PRO A 91 -2.78 -14.51 -3.40
CA PRO A 91 -1.96 -13.40 -3.88
C PRO A 91 -1.61 -12.39 -2.78
N GLY A 92 -2.54 -12.10 -1.86
CA GLY A 92 -2.30 -11.24 -0.70
C GLY A 92 -1.23 -11.83 0.23
N ARG A 93 -1.38 -13.10 0.64
CA ARG A 93 -0.35 -13.81 1.43
C ARG A 93 1.01 -13.78 0.75
N ALA A 94 1.07 -14.01 -0.55
CA ALA A 94 2.31 -14.01 -1.32
C ALA A 94 2.98 -12.61 -1.35
N ALA A 95 2.20 -11.55 -1.50
CA ALA A 95 2.70 -10.17 -1.46
C ALA A 95 3.27 -9.81 -0.07
N TRP A 96 2.55 -10.15 1.00
CA TRP A 96 3.02 -9.91 2.38
C TRP A 96 4.25 -10.73 2.75
N ASN A 97 4.30 -12.00 2.34
CA ASN A 97 5.50 -12.84 2.49
C ASN A 97 6.72 -12.23 1.81
N GLN A 98 6.53 -11.63 0.62
CA GLN A 98 7.62 -10.97 -0.09
C GLN A 98 8.16 -9.76 0.68
N ILE A 99 7.30 -9.00 1.35
CA ILE A 99 7.74 -7.87 2.19
C ILE A 99 8.57 -8.38 3.35
N ARG A 100 8.12 -9.43 4.04
CA ARG A 100 8.86 -10.05 5.16
C ARG A 100 10.27 -10.46 4.76
N ARG A 101 10.41 -11.17 3.63
CA ARG A 101 11.72 -11.64 3.13
C ARG A 101 12.70 -10.49 2.86
N VAL A 102 12.18 -9.33 2.49
CA VAL A 102 13.01 -8.17 2.17
C VAL A 102 13.24 -7.27 3.38
N SER A 103 12.43 -7.41 4.44
CA SER A 103 12.46 -6.58 5.64
C SER A 103 13.27 -7.20 6.78
N THR A 104 14.32 -7.98 6.48
CA THR A 104 15.19 -8.72 7.42
C THR A 104 15.99 -7.85 8.42
N SER A 105 15.79 -6.54 8.47
CA SER A 105 16.25 -5.67 9.56
C SER A 105 15.21 -5.65 10.71
N ASN A 106 15.66 -5.46 11.95
CA ASN A 106 14.94 -5.55 13.25
C ASN A 106 13.60 -4.79 13.42
N SER A 107 12.98 -4.28 12.36
CA SER A 107 11.78 -3.43 12.33
C SER A 107 10.72 -3.90 11.30
N GLY A 108 10.82 -5.13 10.80
CA GLY A 108 9.89 -5.70 9.84
C GLY A 108 8.60 -6.30 10.44
N PRO A 109 7.56 -6.53 9.61
CA PRO A 109 6.32 -7.24 9.98
C PRO A 109 6.54 -8.58 10.71
N SER A 110 6.30 -8.63 12.02
CA SER A 110 6.40 -9.87 12.82
C SER A 110 5.04 -10.57 12.90
N THR A 111 4.68 -11.33 11.85
CA THR A 111 3.45 -12.14 11.84
C THR A 111 3.67 -13.47 11.14
N ASP A 112 2.92 -14.49 11.58
CA ASP A 112 3.00 -15.86 11.09
C ASP A 112 2.81 -15.95 9.56
N SER A 113 3.70 -16.74 8.95
CA SER A 113 3.67 -17.18 7.55
C SER A 113 2.34 -17.79 7.09
N VAL A 114 1.59 -18.41 8.01
CA VAL A 114 0.32 -19.11 7.75
C VAL A 114 -0.86 -18.14 7.65
N HIS A 115 -0.92 -17.13 8.52
CA HIS A 115 -2.07 -16.22 8.64
C HIS A 115 -1.88 -14.86 7.97
N GLY A 116 -0.63 -14.46 7.69
CA GLY A 116 -0.26 -13.37 6.78
C GLY A 116 -0.88 -11.98 7.03
N GLY A 117 -0.07 -11.02 7.49
CA GLY A 117 -0.41 -9.59 7.53
C GLY A 117 0.25 -8.97 8.76
N PRO A 118 0.95 -7.81 8.72
CA PRO A 118 1.94 -7.40 9.72
C PRO A 118 1.43 -7.08 11.12
N GLY A 119 0.12 -7.07 11.34
CA GLY A 119 -0.47 -6.14 12.27
C GLY A 119 -0.49 -4.72 11.69
N PRO A 120 -0.93 -3.70 12.46
CA PRO A 120 -1.07 -2.34 11.95
C PRO A 120 0.27 -1.79 11.47
N VAL A 121 0.32 -1.15 10.30
CA VAL A 121 1.52 -0.48 9.78
C VAL A 121 2.09 0.52 10.79
N GLN A 122 1.23 1.14 11.60
CA GLN A 122 1.58 2.00 12.73
C GLN A 122 2.64 1.40 13.69
N THR A 123 2.71 0.07 13.83
CA THR A 123 3.69 -0.59 14.71
C THR A 123 5.14 -0.38 14.28
N PHE A 124 5.38 0.07 13.05
CA PHE A 124 6.71 0.31 12.50
C PHE A 124 6.83 1.64 11.73
N LEU A 125 5.87 2.55 11.88
CA LEU A 125 5.99 3.91 11.36
C LEU A 125 6.82 4.78 12.30
N LEU A 126 7.71 5.60 11.74
CA LEU A 126 8.26 6.73 12.49
C LEU A 126 7.19 7.83 12.65
N PRO A 127 7.22 8.64 13.73
CA PRO A 127 6.23 9.68 14.01
C PRO A 127 5.98 10.66 12.85
N ASP A 128 7.03 10.98 12.08
CA ASP A 128 6.97 11.91 10.96
C ASP A 128 6.32 11.30 9.70
N GLN A 129 6.18 9.98 9.65
CA GLN A 129 5.60 9.26 8.52
C GLN A 129 4.09 9.08 8.64
N ALA A 130 3.57 9.00 9.87
CA ALA A 130 2.17 8.72 10.19
C ALA A 130 1.28 9.98 10.23
N GLN A 131 1.76 11.10 9.68
CA GLN A 131 1.00 12.34 9.70
C GLN A 131 -0.17 12.27 8.71
N PRO A 132 -1.37 12.71 9.11
CA PRO A 132 -2.47 12.93 8.18
C PRO A 132 -2.03 13.86 7.06
N PHE A 133 -2.54 13.61 5.86
CA PHE A 133 -2.47 14.58 4.78
C PHE A 133 -3.38 15.76 5.14
N LEU A 134 -2.79 16.76 5.79
CA LEU A 134 -3.44 18.04 6.02
C LEU A 134 -3.31 18.85 4.73
N LEU A 135 -4.45 19.18 4.12
CA LEU A 135 -4.55 20.30 3.18
C LEU A 135 -4.24 21.56 3.99
N ASN A 136 -2.96 21.87 4.17
CA ASN A 136 -2.58 23.18 4.63
C ASN A 136 -3.13 24.17 3.60
N GLU A 137 -4.01 25.07 4.04
CA GLU A 137 -4.46 26.23 3.25
C GLU A 137 -3.28 27.15 2.86
N ALA A 138 -2.08 26.91 3.39
CA ALA A 138 -0.85 27.44 2.86
C ALA A 138 -0.57 26.82 1.48
N ARG A 139 -0.99 27.53 0.43
CA ARG A 139 -0.56 27.32 -0.96
C ARG A 139 0.90 26.89 -0.99
N ALA A 140 1.17 25.76 -1.64
CA ALA A 140 2.55 25.35 -1.84
C ALA A 140 3.27 26.44 -2.67
N PRO A 141 4.47 26.92 -2.28
CA PRO A 141 5.13 28.08 -2.91
C PRO A 141 5.40 27.95 -4.42
N TRP A 142 5.34 26.73 -4.96
CA TRP A 142 5.53 26.45 -6.38
C TRP A 142 4.25 26.65 -7.22
N LEU A 143 3.10 26.90 -6.60
CA LEU A 143 1.83 27.27 -7.26
C LEU A 143 1.69 28.78 -7.49
N GLU A 144 2.65 29.60 -7.06
CA GLU A 144 2.63 31.07 -7.21
C GLU A 144 3.53 31.59 -8.35
N ARG A 145 3.68 30.85 -9.46
CA ARG A 145 4.38 31.34 -10.65
C ARG A 145 3.58 31.14 -11.92
#